data_AF-A0A7X2NTU5-F1
#
_entry.id   AF-A0A7X2NTU5-F1
#
_cell.length_a   1.000
_cell.length_b   1.000
_cell.length_c   1.000
_cell.angle_alpha   90.00
_cell.angle_beta   90.00
_cell.angle_gamma   90.00
#
_symmetry.space_group_name_H-M   'P 1'
#
loop_
_entity.id
_entity.type
_entity.pdbx_description
1 polymer ?
#
loop_
_entity_poly.entity_id
_entity_poly.type
_entity_poly.pdbx_seq_one_letter_code
_entity_poly.pdbx_strand_id
1 'polypeptide(L)'
;MRKMIAAAAAMMLSFTVISAKGTTVHAEDAMGTGGRIYFNNGYSVALNWADPFDAYAVQSITDAQDSAVEESYGGSTLIADHNTQGFDVIKQYGVGSTMKIIDEQGNTTTYVCISYYPSVSWYNGIVTLPDGRDAWYGDSALWLKTCNSDGTNTVSYWTPLWY
;
A
#
# COMPACT_ATOMS: atom_id res chain seq x y z
N MET A 1 57.74 -7.26 -35.98
CA MET A 1 56.28 -6.95 -36.01
C MET A 1 55.53 -8.00 -35.20
N ARG A 2 55.09 -7.64 -33.99
CA ARG A 2 54.11 -8.41 -33.20
C ARG A 2 53.14 -7.39 -32.61
N LYS A 3 51.92 -7.33 -33.14
CA LYS A 3 50.83 -6.51 -32.61
C LYS A 3 50.24 -7.27 -31.43
N MET A 4 50.36 -6.74 -30.22
CA MET A 4 49.58 -7.19 -29.08
C MET A 4 48.22 -6.48 -29.15
N ILE A 5 47.15 -7.25 -29.34
CA ILE A 5 45.78 -6.75 -29.26
C ILE A 5 45.36 -6.93 -27.80
N ALA A 6 45.16 -5.83 -27.09
CA ALA A 6 44.53 -5.84 -25.77
C ALA A 6 43.03 -6.02 -25.96
N ALA A 7 42.47 -7.12 -25.43
CA ALA A 7 41.04 -7.32 -25.35
C ALA A 7 40.51 -6.56 -24.12
N ALA A 8 39.75 -5.49 -24.35
CA ALA A 8 38.98 -4.83 -23.30
C ALA A 8 37.73 -5.67 -23.02
N ALA A 9 37.67 -6.30 -21.85
CA ALA A 9 36.47 -6.97 -21.37
C ALA A 9 35.48 -5.89 -20.89
N ALA A 10 34.50 -5.57 -21.73
CA ALA A 10 33.35 -4.77 -21.31
C ALA A 10 32.43 -5.64 -20.45
N MET A 11 32.47 -5.44 -19.14
CA MET A 11 31.55 -6.05 -18.18
C MET A 11 30.19 -5.35 -18.34
N MET A 12 29.29 -5.91 -19.14
CA MET A 12 27.90 -5.44 -19.20
C MET A 12 27.22 -5.76 -17.85
N LEU A 13 26.93 -4.73 -17.07
CA LEU A 13 25.92 -4.81 -16.01
C LEU A 13 24.56 -4.99 -16.67
N SER A 14 24.06 -6.23 -16.70
CA SER A 14 22.69 -6.53 -17.08
C SER A 14 21.76 -6.09 -15.94
N PHE A 15 21.12 -4.94 -16.08
CA PHE A 15 19.96 -4.60 -15.26
C PHE A 15 18.78 -5.43 -15.75
N THR A 16 18.38 -6.43 -14.97
CA THR A 16 17.10 -7.10 -15.16
C THR A 16 16.01 -6.09 -14.81
N VAL A 17 15.41 -5.46 -15.82
CA VAL A 17 14.13 -4.79 -15.65
C VAL A 17 13.12 -5.89 -15.37
N ILE A 18 12.73 -6.05 -14.11
CA ILE A 18 11.55 -6.84 -13.75
C ILE A 18 10.39 -6.06 -14.35
N SER A 19 9.87 -6.53 -15.50
CA SER A 19 8.59 -6.07 -16.01
C SER A 19 7.56 -6.40 -14.94
N ALA A 20 7.07 -5.38 -14.24
CA ALA A 20 5.86 -5.50 -13.45
C ALA A 20 4.78 -6.09 -14.37
N LYS A 21 4.10 -7.13 -13.88
CA LYS A 21 2.90 -7.67 -14.54
C LYS A 21 1.95 -6.51 -14.79
N GLY A 22 1.50 -6.38 -16.04
CA GLY A 22 0.80 -5.22 -16.56
C GLY A 22 -0.30 -4.72 -15.62
N THR A 23 -0.17 -3.46 -15.20
CA THR A 23 -1.26 -2.69 -14.65
C THR A 23 -2.04 -2.10 -15.82
N THR A 24 -3.25 -2.60 -16.02
CA THR A 24 -4.28 -1.82 -16.72
C THR A 24 -4.36 -0.48 -16.01
N VAL A 25 -4.05 0.61 -16.71
CA VAL A 25 -4.24 1.96 -16.18
C VAL A 25 -5.75 2.18 -16.14
N HIS A 26 -6.34 2.02 -14.95
CA HIS A 26 -7.75 2.36 -14.70
C HIS A 26 -7.86 3.89 -14.67
N ALA A 27 -9.00 4.40 -15.14
CA ALA A 27 -9.28 5.81 -15.36
C ALA A 27 -8.79 6.73 -14.22
N GLU A 28 -7.82 7.58 -14.58
CA GLU A 28 -7.39 8.87 -14.01
C GLU A 28 -7.55 9.16 -12.50
N ASP A 29 -6.40 9.32 -11.80
CA ASP A 29 -5.98 10.33 -10.78
C ASP A 29 -7.02 11.12 -9.94
N ALA A 30 -8.28 10.71 -9.92
CA ALA A 30 -9.36 11.40 -9.26
C ALA A 30 -9.19 11.24 -7.76
N MET A 31 -9.43 12.34 -7.03
CA MET A 31 -9.48 12.30 -5.59
C MET A 31 -10.75 11.56 -5.17
N GLY A 32 -10.61 10.64 -4.22
CA GLY A 32 -11.74 10.18 -3.43
C GLY A 32 -12.10 11.21 -2.36
N THR A 33 -13.11 10.90 -1.54
CA THR A 33 -13.56 11.81 -0.46
C THR A 33 -12.52 12.05 0.64
N GLY A 34 -11.56 11.14 0.80
CA GLY A 34 -10.38 11.28 1.68
C GLY A 34 -9.10 11.68 0.94
N GLY A 35 -9.17 11.89 -0.38
CA GLY A 35 -8.03 12.24 -1.23
C GLY A 35 -7.49 11.06 -2.03
N ARG A 36 -6.16 10.94 -2.13
CA ARG A 36 -5.49 9.92 -2.94
C ARG A 36 -4.15 9.49 -2.37
N ILE A 37 -3.89 8.19 -2.40
CA ILE A 37 -2.61 7.61 -1.98
C ILE A 37 -1.73 7.42 -3.21
N TYR A 38 -0.46 7.80 -3.09
CA TYR A 38 0.57 7.63 -4.10
C TYR A 38 1.70 6.79 -3.54
N PHE A 39 1.97 5.69 -4.22
CA PHE A 39 3.00 4.73 -3.90
C PHE A 39 4.25 5.00 -4.75
N ASN A 40 5.44 4.77 -4.19
CA ASN A 40 6.71 5.10 -4.86
C ASN A 40 6.94 4.37 -6.20
N ASN A 41 6.22 3.28 -6.47
CA ASN A 41 6.32 2.53 -7.73
C ASN A 41 5.42 3.09 -8.84
N GLY A 42 4.75 4.23 -8.61
CA GLY A 42 3.86 4.88 -9.57
C GLY A 42 2.41 4.42 -9.50
N TYR A 43 2.07 3.46 -8.65
CA TYR A 43 0.67 3.12 -8.38
C TYR A 43 0.02 4.19 -7.49
N SER A 44 -1.27 4.44 -7.71
CA SER A 44 -2.09 5.30 -6.86
C SER A 44 -3.49 4.71 -6.72
N VAL A 45 -4.20 5.12 -5.68
CA VAL A 45 -5.59 4.68 -5.42
C VAL A 45 -6.39 5.78 -4.75
N ALA A 46 -7.66 5.95 -5.12
CA ALA A 46 -8.53 6.94 -4.52
C ALA A 46 -8.81 6.53 -3.07
N LEU A 47 -8.73 7.48 -2.15
CA LEU A 47 -9.04 7.24 -0.74
C LEU A 47 -10.46 7.74 -0.47
N ASN A 48 -11.34 6.87 -0.01
CA ASN A 48 -12.74 7.18 0.23
C ASN A 48 -13.12 6.91 1.68
N TRP A 49 -13.57 7.94 2.38
CA TRP A 49 -14.08 7.80 3.74
C TRP A 49 -15.40 7.04 3.75
N ALA A 50 -15.54 6.09 4.67
CA ALA A 50 -16.81 5.50 5.05
C ALA A 50 -16.94 5.35 6.56
N ASP A 51 -18.19 5.35 7.03
CA ASP A 51 -18.51 4.95 8.38
C ASP A 51 -18.23 3.43 8.52
N PRO A 52 -17.38 2.99 9.46
CA PRO A 52 -17.09 1.56 9.66
C PRO A 52 -18.34 0.75 10.06
N PHE A 53 -19.43 1.40 10.51
CA PHE A 53 -20.70 0.75 10.80
C PHE A 53 -21.63 0.59 9.58
N ASP A 54 -21.31 1.23 8.45
CA ASP A 54 -22.03 1.05 7.18
C ASP A 54 -21.30 0.02 6.29
N ALA A 55 -21.56 -1.25 6.58
CA ALA A 55 -20.96 -2.36 5.83
C ALA A 55 -21.29 -2.33 4.32
N TYR A 56 -22.40 -1.71 3.89
CA TYR A 56 -22.73 -1.59 2.47
C TYR A 56 -21.86 -0.55 1.78
N ALA A 57 -21.65 0.60 2.41
CA ALA A 57 -20.73 1.63 1.91
C ALA A 57 -19.31 1.09 1.83
N VAL A 58 -18.80 0.48 2.91
CA VAL A 58 -17.46 -0.12 2.98
C VAL A 58 -17.27 -1.15 1.86
N GLN A 59 -18.23 -2.07 1.69
CA GLN A 59 -18.15 -3.08 0.63
C GLN A 59 -18.20 -2.44 -0.76
N SER A 60 -19.07 -1.46 -1.01
CA SER A 60 -19.16 -0.80 -2.31
C SER A 60 -17.89 -0.05 -2.72
N ILE A 61 -17.19 0.54 -1.74
CA ILE A 61 -15.92 1.25 -1.95
C ILE A 61 -14.80 0.25 -2.24
N THR A 62 -14.73 -0.84 -1.48
CA THR A 62 -13.72 -1.91 -1.62
C THR A 62 -13.94 -2.75 -2.90
N ASP A 63 -15.17 -2.81 -3.40
CA ASP A 63 -15.49 -3.50 -4.66
C ASP A 63 -15.26 -2.63 -5.90
N ALA A 64 -15.07 -1.32 -5.73
CA ALA A 64 -14.87 -0.38 -6.83
C ALA A 64 -13.41 -0.32 -7.28
N GLN A 65 -13.20 -0.33 -8.60
CA GLN A 65 -11.86 -0.12 -9.16
C GLN A 65 -11.30 1.24 -8.75
N ASP A 66 -9.98 1.28 -8.55
CA ASP A 66 -9.26 2.50 -8.15
C ASP A 66 -9.76 3.14 -6.85
N SER A 67 -10.15 2.31 -5.89
CA SER A 67 -10.74 2.80 -4.64
C SER A 67 -10.22 2.01 -3.45
N ALA A 68 -9.90 2.72 -2.37
CA ALA A 68 -9.60 2.16 -1.07
C ALA A 68 -10.48 2.85 -0.02
N VAL A 69 -10.95 2.06 0.95
CA VAL A 69 -11.76 2.58 2.04
C VAL A 69 -10.87 3.11 3.14
N GLU A 70 -11.18 4.30 3.64
CA GLU A 70 -10.64 4.87 4.86
C GLU A 70 -11.67 4.71 5.99
N GLU A 71 -11.28 4.00 7.05
CA GLU A 71 -12.08 3.81 8.24
C GLU A 71 -11.32 4.37 9.44
N SER A 72 -11.94 5.24 10.25
CA SER A 72 -11.32 5.78 11.46
C SER A 72 -12.05 5.29 12.71
N TYR A 73 -11.31 4.68 13.64
CA TYR A 73 -11.85 4.18 14.91
C TYR A 73 -10.82 4.31 16.02
N GLY A 74 -11.23 4.87 17.17
CA GLY A 74 -10.40 4.90 18.38
C GLY A 74 -9.08 5.68 18.26
N GLY A 75 -8.96 6.61 17.31
CA GLY A 75 -7.73 7.38 17.06
C GLY A 75 -6.76 6.72 16.08
N SER A 76 -7.14 5.56 15.52
CA SER A 76 -6.44 4.91 14.41
C SER A 76 -7.26 5.06 13.12
N THR A 77 -6.57 5.01 12.00
CA THR A 77 -7.09 5.07 10.63
C THR A 77 -6.63 3.82 9.90
N LEU A 78 -7.59 2.99 9.50
CA LEU A 78 -7.41 1.89 8.58
C LEU A 78 -7.60 2.39 7.15
N ILE A 79 -6.72 1.98 6.26
CA ILE A 79 -6.98 2.00 4.82
C ILE A 79 -6.96 0.56 4.30
N ALA A 80 -8.07 0.12 3.69
CA ALA A 80 -8.22 -1.23 3.18
C ALA A 80 -8.71 -1.27 1.75
N ASP A 81 -8.27 -2.28 1.01
CA ASP A 81 -8.86 -2.68 -0.27
C ASP A 81 -8.51 -4.15 -0.61
N HIS A 82 -9.27 -4.73 -1.53
CA HIS A 82 -9.08 -6.06 -2.07
C HIS A 82 -7.76 -6.17 -2.85
N ASN A 83 -7.08 -7.31 -2.71
CA ASN A 83 -5.80 -7.58 -3.37
C ASN A 83 -5.93 -7.82 -4.88
N THR A 84 -7.13 -7.80 -5.43
CA THR A 84 -7.38 -7.95 -6.86
C THR A 84 -7.65 -6.61 -7.54
N GLN A 85 -7.71 -5.52 -6.78
CA GLN A 85 -8.07 -4.18 -7.26
C GLN A 85 -6.86 -3.20 -7.28
N GLY A 86 -5.65 -3.76 -7.19
CA GLY A 86 -4.38 -3.03 -7.24
C GLY A 86 -3.80 -2.69 -5.88
N PHE A 87 -4.55 -2.89 -4.79
CA PHE A 87 -4.01 -2.76 -3.44
C PHE A 87 -3.09 -3.90 -3.01
N ASP A 88 -2.84 -4.88 -3.90
CA ASP A 88 -1.74 -5.85 -3.73
C ASP A 88 -0.36 -5.18 -3.74
N VAL A 89 -0.28 -3.94 -4.20
CA VAL A 89 0.92 -3.10 -4.13
C VAL A 89 1.51 -3.05 -2.73
N ILE A 90 0.67 -3.06 -1.68
CA ILE A 90 1.14 -2.96 -0.29
C ILE A 90 2.02 -4.15 0.12
N LYS A 91 1.88 -5.29 -0.57
CA LYS A 91 2.67 -6.51 -0.34
C LYS A 91 4.12 -6.38 -0.79
N GLN A 92 4.43 -5.39 -1.62
CA GLN A 92 5.78 -5.13 -2.12
C GLN A 92 6.57 -4.19 -1.21
N TYR A 93 5.89 -3.57 -0.23
CA TYR A 93 6.50 -2.63 0.70
C TYR A 93 7.03 -3.30 1.96
N GLY A 94 7.87 -2.57 2.67
CA GLY A 94 8.43 -2.95 3.96
C GLY A 94 8.86 -1.73 4.76
N VAL A 95 9.40 -1.95 5.95
CA VAL A 95 9.90 -0.88 6.83
C VAL A 95 10.86 0.05 6.06
N GLY A 96 10.68 1.37 6.22
CA GLY A 96 11.45 2.41 5.53
C GLY A 96 10.90 2.80 4.15
N SER A 97 9.93 2.06 3.61
CA SER A 97 9.22 2.47 2.40
C SER A 97 8.42 3.75 2.63
N THR A 98 8.22 4.55 1.59
CA THR A 98 7.42 5.77 1.68
C THR A 98 6.21 5.73 0.76
N MET A 99 5.17 6.45 1.17
CA MET A 99 4.00 6.77 0.35
C MET A 99 3.61 8.22 0.62
N LYS A 100 2.76 8.79 -0.23
CA LYS A 100 2.19 10.13 -0.04
C LYS A 100 0.67 10.04 -0.04
N ILE A 101 0.03 10.82 0.80
CA ILE A 101 -1.41 11.08 0.70
C ILE A 101 -1.57 12.56 0.34
N ILE A 102 -2.33 12.81 -0.72
CA ILE A 102 -2.79 14.15 -1.08
C ILE A 102 -4.27 14.20 -0.70
N ASP A 103 -4.65 15.09 0.21
CA ASP A 103 -6.05 15.26 0.60
C ASP A 103 -6.87 15.98 -0.48
N GLU A 104 -8.18 16.06 -0.29
CA GLU A 104 -9.11 16.76 -1.18
C GLU A 104 -8.83 18.28 -1.31
N GLN A 105 -8.08 18.87 -0.37
CA GLN A 105 -7.64 20.27 -0.43
C GLN A 105 -6.27 20.44 -1.10
N GLY A 106 -5.62 19.34 -1.50
CA GLY A 106 -4.31 19.34 -2.14
C GLY A 106 -3.13 19.36 -1.16
N ASN A 107 -3.35 19.25 0.16
CA ASN A 107 -2.25 19.14 1.11
C ASN A 107 -1.61 17.77 0.99
N THR A 108 -0.28 17.74 0.96
CA THR A 108 0.49 16.51 0.83
C THR A 108 1.11 16.13 2.16
N THR A 109 0.83 14.92 2.63
CA THR A 109 1.54 14.30 3.75
C THR A 109 2.34 13.12 3.23
N THR A 110 3.64 13.08 3.52
CA THR A 110 4.48 11.92 3.22
C THR A 110 4.53 11.02 4.45
N TYR A 111 4.38 9.72 4.25
CA TYR A 111 4.43 8.71 5.29
C TYR A 111 5.61 7.76 5.08
N VAL A 112 6.13 7.21 6.17
CA VAL A 112 7.11 6.12 6.17
C VAL A 112 6.55 4.90 6.89
N CYS A 113 6.77 3.72 6.31
CA CYS A 113 6.39 2.44 6.90
C CYS A 113 7.33 2.12 8.08
N ILE A 114 6.77 1.86 9.25
CA ILE A 114 7.52 1.58 10.48
C ILE A 114 7.42 0.12 10.92
N SER A 115 6.30 -0.54 10.61
CA SER A 115 6.07 -1.95 10.90
C SER A 115 5.37 -2.61 9.71
N TYR A 116 5.72 -3.86 9.42
CA TYR A 116 5.19 -4.59 8.28
C TYR A 116 4.98 -6.06 8.64
N TYR A 117 3.80 -6.58 8.35
CA TYR A 117 3.36 -7.92 8.68
C TYR A 117 2.75 -8.58 7.43
N PRO A 118 3.51 -9.42 6.70
CA PRO A 118 3.08 -9.95 5.40
C PRO A 118 1.99 -11.03 5.49
N SER A 119 1.77 -11.58 6.68
CA SER A 119 0.84 -12.69 6.91
C SER A 119 0.33 -12.66 8.34
N VAL A 120 -0.82 -12.03 8.54
CA VAL A 120 -1.54 -11.98 9.83
C VAL A 120 -2.91 -12.63 9.70
N SER A 121 -3.35 -13.27 10.79
CA SER A 121 -4.66 -13.93 10.82
C SER A 121 -5.78 -12.90 10.86
N TRP A 122 -6.87 -13.19 10.15
CA TRP A 122 -8.13 -12.45 10.27
C TRP A 122 -9.25 -13.41 10.63
N TYR A 123 -10.00 -13.06 11.67
CA TYR A 123 -11.11 -13.86 12.15
C TYR A 123 -12.16 -12.96 12.81
N ASN A 124 -13.43 -13.12 12.42
CA ASN A 124 -14.57 -12.35 12.96
C ASN A 124 -14.34 -10.84 13.00
N GLY A 125 -13.80 -10.25 11.92
CA GLY A 125 -13.55 -8.81 11.83
C GLY A 125 -12.24 -8.35 12.50
N ILE A 126 -11.57 -9.20 13.26
CA ILE A 126 -10.34 -8.87 13.99
C ILE A 126 -9.13 -9.30 13.17
N VAL A 127 -8.13 -8.42 13.06
CA VAL A 127 -6.82 -8.75 12.50
C VAL A 127 -5.84 -8.88 13.65
N THR A 128 -5.31 -10.08 13.90
CA THR A 128 -4.42 -10.34 15.03
C THR A 128 -2.96 -10.34 14.57
N LEU A 129 -2.17 -9.43 15.13
CA LEU A 129 -0.73 -9.34 14.91
C LEU A 129 0.02 -10.51 15.54
N PRO A 130 1.28 -10.80 15.13
CA PRO A 130 2.05 -11.92 15.69
C PRO A 130 2.30 -11.85 17.20
N ASP A 131 2.24 -10.65 17.79
CA ASP A 131 2.38 -10.41 19.22
C ASP A 131 1.05 -10.53 20.00
N GLY A 132 -0.03 -10.89 19.31
CA GLY A 132 -1.36 -11.11 19.89
C GLY A 132 -2.23 -9.85 19.98
N ARG A 133 -1.75 -8.68 19.58
CA ARG A 133 -2.55 -7.45 19.54
C ARG A 133 -3.53 -7.47 18.37
N ASP A 134 -4.65 -6.75 18.53
CA ASP A 134 -5.48 -6.35 17.40
C ASP A 134 -4.76 -5.25 16.62
N ALA A 135 -4.75 -5.34 15.30
CA ALA A 135 -4.11 -4.39 14.42
C ALA A 135 -4.65 -2.96 14.60
N TRP A 136 -5.91 -2.80 15.01
CA TRP A 136 -6.50 -1.48 15.32
C TRP A 136 -5.75 -0.70 16.41
N TYR A 137 -5.07 -1.40 17.33
CA TYR A 137 -4.35 -0.82 18.47
C TYR A 137 -2.82 -0.94 18.31
N GLY A 138 -2.33 -0.85 17.07
CA GLY A 138 -0.92 -1.01 16.71
C GLY A 138 -0.03 0.21 16.96
N ASP A 139 1.17 0.19 16.36
CA ASP A 139 2.30 1.09 16.65
C ASP A 139 2.16 2.52 16.07
N SER A 140 1.21 2.75 15.15
CA SER A 140 0.95 4.07 14.54
C SER A 140 -0.53 4.30 14.23
N ALA A 141 -0.88 5.58 14.04
CA ALA A 141 -2.23 6.00 13.73
C ALA A 141 -2.72 5.54 12.35
N LEU A 142 -1.85 5.45 11.33
CA LEU A 142 -2.26 4.98 9.99
C LEU A 142 -1.77 3.56 9.74
N TRP A 143 -2.68 2.66 9.35
CA TRP A 143 -2.33 1.30 8.91
C TRP A 143 -3.06 0.90 7.64
N LEU A 144 -2.35 0.19 6.76
CA LEU A 144 -2.87 -0.31 5.48
C LEU A 144 -3.04 -1.82 5.54
N LYS A 145 -4.12 -2.33 4.94
CA LYS A 145 -4.48 -3.76 4.95
C LYS A 145 -4.94 -4.25 3.57
N THR A 146 -4.51 -5.45 3.19
CA THR A 146 -5.09 -6.19 2.05
C THR A 146 -5.07 -7.70 2.30
N CYS A 147 -5.96 -8.43 1.62
CA CYS A 147 -6.06 -9.88 1.71
C CYS A 147 -4.90 -10.60 0.98
N ASN A 148 -4.49 -11.76 1.49
CA ASN A 148 -3.61 -12.70 0.81
C ASN A 148 -4.43 -13.84 0.19
N SER A 149 -3.84 -14.52 -0.80
CA SER A 149 -4.50 -15.65 -1.49
C SER A 149 -4.72 -16.88 -0.59
N ASP A 150 -3.99 -16.97 0.52
CA ASP A 150 -4.10 -18.04 1.51
C ASP A 150 -5.11 -17.70 2.64
N GLY A 151 -5.85 -16.59 2.53
CA GLY A 151 -6.81 -16.13 3.52
C GLY A 151 -6.21 -15.34 4.68
N THR A 152 -4.89 -15.16 4.73
CA THR A 152 -4.25 -14.23 5.67
C THR A 152 -4.35 -12.78 5.15
N ASN A 153 -3.82 -11.82 5.90
CA ASN A 153 -3.73 -10.43 5.46
C ASN A 153 -2.28 -9.93 5.50
N THR A 154 -1.99 -8.99 4.61
CA THR A 154 -0.81 -8.11 4.75
C THR A 154 -1.25 -6.86 5.48
N VAL A 155 -0.51 -6.49 6.53
CA VAL A 155 -0.72 -5.25 7.31
C VAL A 155 0.57 -4.45 7.35
N SER A 156 0.46 -3.13 7.23
CA SER A 156 1.59 -2.21 7.35
C SER A 156 1.20 -0.97 8.13
N TYR A 157 2.13 -0.45 8.93
CA TYR A 157 1.94 0.70 9.80
C TYR A 157 2.79 1.86 9.31
N TRP A 158 2.19 3.04 9.27
CA TRP A 158 2.75 4.21 8.64
C TRP A 158 2.66 5.40 9.58
N THR A 159 3.73 6.18 9.63
CA THR A 159 3.78 7.43 10.39
C THR A 159 4.11 8.60 9.46
N PRO A 160 3.56 9.80 9.68
CA PRO A 160 3.97 10.98 8.93
C PRO A 160 5.47 11.24 9.09
N LEU A 161 6.14 11.51 7.98
CA LEU A 161 7.48 12.09 7.96
C LEU A 161 7.35 13.59 8.26
N TRP A 162 7.51 13.95 9.53
CA TRP A 162 7.68 15.34 9.94
C TRP A 162 9.11 15.78 9.59
N TYR A 163 9.24 16.86 8.83
CA TYR A 163 10.52 17.54 8.58
C TYR A 163 10.84 18.54 9.68
#